data_AF-A0A6P5XRH7-F1
#
_entry.id   AF-A0A6P5XRH7-F1
#
_cell.length_a   1.000
_cell.length_b   1.000
_cell.length_c   1.000
_cell.angle_alpha   90.00
_cell.angle_beta   90.00
_cell.angle_gamma   90.00
#
_symmetry.space_group_name_H-M   'P 1'
#
loop_
_entity.id
_entity.type
_entity.pdbx_description
1 polymer ?
#
loop_
_entity_poly.entity_id
_entity_poly.type
_entity_poly.pdbx_seq_one_letter_code
_entity_poly.pdbx_strand_id
1 'polypeptide(L)'
;MSSSQLVWLYTIMLSATVVQLALWIYCKSSSNKIVRAYAKDHYFDVVNNIVGLLAAVLGDKFYWWIDPAGAIALAIYTITNWSRTVMENAVSLVGQLAPPEFLQKLTYLVIRPPQVKRIDTVRAYTFGVLYFVEVDIELHEDLPLKEAHTIGETLQIKIEKLPEVERAFVHLGFECEHKPEHSVLKKLPSSQL
;
A
#
# COMPACT_ATOMS: atom_id res chain seq x y z
N MET A 1 -11.24 -33.82 -28.18
CA MET A 1 -9.85 -34.11 -27.75
C MET A 1 -9.64 -35.62 -27.67
N SER A 2 -8.41 -36.14 -27.83
CA SER A 2 -8.18 -37.57 -27.57
C SER A 2 -8.30 -37.88 -26.08
N SER A 3 -8.62 -39.13 -25.73
CA SER A 3 -8.73 -39.55 -24.32
C SER A 3 -7.44 -39.29 -23.53
N SER A 4 -6.28 -39.45 -24.17
CA SER A 4 -4.99 -39.15 -23.54
C SER A 4 -4.81 -37.64 -23.27
N GLN A 5 -5.22 -36.77 -24.20
CA GLN A 5 -5.16 -35.32 -24.01
C GLN A 5 -6.04 -34.85 -22.86
N LEU A 6 -7.24 -35.42 -22.72
CA LEU A 6 -8.14 -35.10 -21.61
C LEU A 6 -7.55 -35.53 -20.27
N VAL A 7 -6.96 -36.72 -20.19
CA VAL A 7 -6.29 -37.19 -18.96
C VAL A 7 -5.15 -36.25 -18.56
N TRP A 8 -4.31 -35.83 -19.51
CA TRP A 8 -3.23 -34.87 -19.23
C TRP A 8 -3.77 -33.51 -18.77
N LEU A 9 -4.78 -32.98 -19.45
CA LEU A 9 -5.41 -31.71 -19.10
C LEU A 9 -5.98 -31.74 -17.67
N TYR A 10 -6.75 -32.76 -17.32
CA TYR A 10 -7.27 -32.91 -15.96
C TYR A 10 -6.16 -33.05 -14.92
N THR A 11 -5.15 -33.87 -15.21
CA THR A 11 -4.05 -34.13 -14.27
C THR A 11 -3.26 -32.85 -13.96
N ILE A 12 -2.89 -32.09 -14.99
CA ILE A 12 -2.11 -30.86 -14.82
C ILE A 12 -2.94 -29.78 -14.13
N MET A 13 -4.17 -29.55 -14.58
CA MET A 13 -5.02 -28.49 -14.01
C MET A 13 -5.45 -28.77 -12.57
N LEU A 14 -5.81 -30.02 -12.26
CA LEU A 14 -6.19 -30.39 -10.88
C LEU A 14 -4.98 -30.35 -9.95
N SER A 15 -3.82 -30.87 -10.37
CA SER A 15 -2.62 -30.81 -9.53
C SER A 15 -2.17 -29.38 -9.27
N ALA A 16 -2.15 -28.51 -10.29
CA ALA A 16 -1.86 -27.09 -10.13
C ALA A 16 -2.86 -26.42 -9.17
N THR A 17 -4.17 -26.69 -9.33
CA THR A 17 -5.21 -26.13 -8.45
C THR A 17 -5.02 -26.58 -7.00
N VAL A 18 -4.67 -27.84 -6.74
CA VAL A 18 -4.42 -28.35 -5.39
C VAL A 18 -3.21 -27.68 -4.76
N VAL A 19 -2.12 -27.53 -5.51
CA VAL A 19 -0.91 -26.83 -5.02
C VAL A 19 -1.22 -25.38 -4.68
N GLN A 20 -1.92 -24.66 -5.56
CA GLN A 20 -2.31 -23.27 -5.34
C GLN A 20 -3.26 -23.12 -4.14
N LEU A 21 -4.20 -24.06 -3.96
CA LEU A 21 -5.10 -24.07 -2.81
C LEU A 21 -4.34 -24.30 -1.50
N ALA A 22 -3.34 -25.19 -1.49
CA ALA A 22 -2.50 -25.42 -0.32
C ALA A 22 -1.68 -24.18 0.04
N LEU A 23 -1.09 -23.51 -0.95
CA LEU A 23 -0.37 -22.25 -0.76
C LEU A 23 -1.28 -21.13 -0.28
N TRP A 24 -2.51 -21.04 -0.80
CA TRP A 24 -3.51 -20.09 -0.32
C TRP A 24 -3.83 -20.30 1.16
N ILE A 25 -4.07 -21.54 1.59
CA ILE A 25 -4.34 -21.87 3.00
C ILE A 25 -3.14 -21.48 3.88
N TYR A 26 -1.93 -21.80 3.44
CA TYR A 26 -0.70 -21.45 4.14
C TYR A 26 -0.53 -19.93 4.30
N CYS A 27 -0.69 -19.18 3.21
CA CYS A 27 -0.48 -17.73 3.21
C CYS A 27 -1.62 -16.95 3.88
N LYS A 28 -2.88 -17.43 3.84
CA LYS A 28 -4.05 -16.73 4.39
C LYS A 28 -3.96 -16.50 5.90
N SER A 29 -3.30 -17.39 6.63
CA SER A 29 -3.17 -17.28 8.09
C SER A 29 -2.12 -16.26 8.54
N SER A 30 -1.32 -15.70 7.63
CA SER A 30 -0.25 -14.76 7.97
C SER A 30 -0.76 -13.34 8.19
N SER A 31 -0.27 -12.67 9.24
CA SER A 31 -0.56 -11.26 9.51
C SER A 31 0.20 -10.29 8.60
N ASN A 32 1.23 -10.76 7.89
CA ASN A 32 2.04 -9.90 7.04
C ASN A 32 1.27 -9.50 5.76
N LYS A 33 1.16 -8.18 5.50
CA LYS A 33 0.46 -7.62 4.33
C LYS A 33 0.98 -8.19 2.99
N ILE A 34 2.29 -8.41 2.87
CA ILE A 34 2.92 -8.96 1.67
C ILE A 34 2.49 -10.42 1.46
N VAL A 35 2.57 -11.24 2.51
CA VAL A 35 2.13 -12.65 2.45
C VAL A 35 0.63 -12.76 2.15
N ARG A 36 -0.16 -11.82 2.68
CA ARG A 36 -1.60 -11.77 2.39
C ARG A 36 -1.91 -11.37 0.95
N ALA A 37 -1.03 -10.61 0.29
CA ALA A 37 -1.13 -10.34 -1.14
C ALA A 37 -0.87 -11.62 -1.96
N TYR A 38 0.16 -12.40 -1.61
CA TYR A 38 0.38 -13.73 -2.20
C TYR A 38 -0.79 -14.69 -1.96
N ALA A 39 -1.42 -14.66 -0.79
CA ALA A 39 -2.64 -15.45 -0.55
C ALA A 39 -3.74 -15.06 -1.55
N LYS A 40 -3.95 -13.77 -1.80
CA LYS A 40 -4.96 -13.30 -2.75
C LYS A 40 -4.63 -13.74 -4.19
N ASP A 41 -3.36 -13.71 -4.57
CA ASP A 41 -2.84 -14.22 -5.85
C ASP A 41 -3.14 -15.71 -6.03
N HIS A 42 -2.72 -16.57 -5.09
CA HIS A 42 -3.00 -18.00 -5.12
C HIS A 42 -4.51 -18.32 -5.16
N TYR A 43 -5.34 -17.53 -4.47
CA TYR A 43 -6.79 -17.68 -4.54
C TYR A 43 -7.33 -17.41 -5.94
N PHE A 44 -6.86 -16.34 -6.60
CA PHE A 44 -7.26 -16.05 -7.97
C PHE A 44 -6.77 -17.12 -8.95
N ASP A 45 -5.58 -17.67 -8.75
CA ASP A 45 -5.07 -18.78 -9.56
C ASP A 45 -5.96 -20.03 -9.45
N VAL A 46 -6.43 -20.37 -8.24
CA VAL A 46 -7.40 -21.47 -8.04
C VAL A 46 -8.68 -21.22 -8.83
N VAL A 47 -9.24 -20.00 -8.74
CA VAL A 47 -10.47 -19.64 -9.47
C VAL A 47 -10.25 -19.71 -10.97
N ASN A 48 -9.15 -19.14 -11.47
CA ASN A 48 -8.82 -19.11 -12.89
C ASN A 48 -8.60 -20.52 -13.45
N ASN A 49 -7.90 -21.39 -12.72
CA ASN A 49 -7.69 -22.78 -13.14
C ASN A 49 -9.02 -23.56 -13.21
N ILE A 50 -9.92 -23.38 -12.24
CA ILE A 50 -11.23 -24.05 -12.25
C ILE A 50 -12.08 -23.54 -13.41
N VAL A 51 -12.17 -22.22 -13.60
CA VAL A 51 -12.96 -21.63 -14.68
C VAL A 51 -12.40 -22.00 -16.06
N GLY A 52 -11.07 -21.95 -16.22
CA GLY A 52 -10.38 -22.36 -17.44
C GLY A 52 -10.61 -23.84 -17.76
N LEU A 53 -10.52 -24.72 -16.76
CA LEU A 53 -10.82 -26.13 -16.92
C LEU A 53 -12.28 -26.37 -17.36
N LEU A 54 -13.23 -25.68 -16.73
CA LEU A 54 -14.64 -25.75 -17.12
C LEU A 54 -14.87 -25.27 -18.56
N ALA A 55 -14.26 -24.14 -18.95
CA ALA A 55 -14.37 -23.60 -20.30
C ALA A 55 -13.80 -24.57 -21.36
N ALA A 56 -12.63 -25.17 -21.09
CA ALA A 56 -12.00 -26.13 -21.98
C ALA A 56 -12.85 -27.40 -22.17
N VAL A 57 -13.38 -27.95 -21.07
CA VAL A 57 -14.22 -29.16 -21.09
C VAL A 57 -15.56 -28.90 -21.78
N LEU A 58 -16.18 -27.74 -21.53
CA LEU A 58 -17.42 -27.36 -22.20
C LEU A 58 -17.19 -27.07 -23.68
N GLY A 59 -16.04 -26.49 -24.03
CA GLY A 59 -15.62 -26.27 -25.41
C GLY A 59 -15.46 -27.56 -26.20
N ASP A 60 -14.86 -28.58 -25.59
CA ASP A 60 -14.68 -29.89 -26.21
C ASP A 60 -16.00 -30.67 -26.34
N LYS A 61 -16.88 -30.58 -25.33
CA LYS A 61 -18.11 -31.40 -25.26
C LYS A 61 -19.32 -30.79 -25.98
N PHE A 62 -19.44 -29.46 -26.00
CA PHE A 62 -20.63 -28.78 -26.51
C PHE A 62 -20.35 -27.95 -27.76
N TYR A 63 -19.59 -26.86 -27.62
CA TYR A 63 -19.33 -25.93 -28.72
C TYR A 63 -17.90 -25.39 -28.67
N TRP A 64 -17.17 -25.55 -29.78
CA TRP A 64 -15.75 -25.17 -29.91
C TRP A 64 -15.43 -23.72 -29.53
N TRP A 65 -16.38 -22.78 -29.65
CA TRP A 65 -16.18 -21.36 -29.36
C TRP A 65 -16.23 -21.03 -27.86
N ILE A 66 -16.73 -21.94 -27.01
CA ILE A 66 -16.87 -21.69 -25.56
C ILE A 66 -15.51 -21.48 -24.90
N ASP A 67 -14.51 -22.30 -25.27
CA ASP A 67 -13.16 -22.20 -24.71
C ASP A 67 -12.49 -20.85 -25.03
N PRO A 68 -12.40 -20.40 -26.30
CA PRO A 68 -11.82 -19.09 -26.61
C PRO A 68 -12.65 -17.92 -26.04
N ALA A 69 -13.99 -18.01 -26.03
CA ALA A 69 -14.82 -16.98 -25.41
C ALA A 69 -14.63 -16.91 -23.88
N GLY A 70 -14.55 -18.06 -23.22
CA GLY A 70 -14.27 -18.18 -21.79
C GLY A 70 -12.89 -17.64 -21.44
N ALA A 71 -11.88 -17.94 -22.25
CA ALA A 71 -10.52 -17.41 -22.09
C ALA A 71 -10.48 -15.88 -22.20
N ILE A 72 -11.20 -15.28 -23.17
CA ILE A 72 -11.30 -13.82 -23.31
C ILE A 72 -11.99 -13.21 -22.08
N ALA A 73 -13.11 -13.78 -21.64
CA ALA A 73 -13.82 -13.30 -20.46
C ALA A 73 -12.95 -13.38 -19.20
N LEU A 74 -12.20 -14.48 -19.02
CA LEU A 74 -11.28 -14.69 -17.91
C LEU A 74 -10.10 -13.72 -17.95
N ALA A 75 -9.57 -13.42 -19.14
CA ALA A 75 -8.51 -12.44 -19.33
C ALA A 75 -8.97 -11.04 -18.92
N ILE A 76 -10.15 -10.60 -19.38
CA ILE A 76 -10.73 -9.31 -18.99
C ILE A 76 -10.96 -9.24 -17.48
N TYR A 77 -11.52 -10.29 -16.89
CA TYR A 77 -11.72 -10.38 -15.43
C TYR A 77 -10.39 -10.26 -14.66
N THR A 78 -9.37 -11.01 -15.07
CA THR A 78 -8.05 -11.01 -14.44
C THR A 78 -7.41 -9.63 -14.55
N ILE A 79 -7.37 -9.03 -15.74
CA ILE A 79 -6.81 -7.70 -15.97
C ILE A 79 -7.53 -6.65 -15.12
N THR A 80 -8.86 -6.70 -15.01
CA THR A 80 -9.62 -5.72 -14.23
C THR A 80 -9.31 -5.82 -12.73
N ASN A 81 -9.25 -7.03 -12.18
CA ASN A 81 -8.94 -7.26 -10.77
C ASN A 81 -7.50 -6.89 -10.41
N TRP A 82 -6.55 -7.23 -11.28
CA TRP A 82 -5.14 -6.90 -11.08
C TRP A 82 -4.87 -5.41 -11.26
N SER A 83 -5.48 -4.76 -12.25
CA SER A 83 -5.37 -3.31 -12.45
C SER A 83 -5.78 -2.53 -11.20
N ARG A 84 -6.88 -2.92 -10.55
CA ARG A 84 -7.32 -2.32 -9.29
C ARG A 84 -6.30 -2.53 -8.16
N THR A 85 -5.81 -3.75 -8.02
CA THR A 85 -4.82 -4.10 -6.99
C THR A 85 -3.50 -3.35 -7.20
N VAL A 86 -3.05 -3.22 -8.45
CA VAL A 86 -1.85 -2.44 -8.81
C VAL A 86 -2.06 -0.96 -8.48
N MET A 87 -3.22 -0.39 -8.80
CA MET A 87 -3.52 1.01 -8.49
C MET A 87 -3.51 1.27 -6.98
N GLU A 88 -4.14 0.40 -6.18
CA GLU A 88 -4.15 0.50 -4.72
C GLU A 88 -2.72 0.45 -4.13
N ASN A 89 -1.86 -0.46 -4.64
CA ASN A 89 -0.47 -0.54 -4.20
C ASN A 89 0.39 0.64 -4.69
N ALA A 90 0.16 1.12 -5.92
CA ALA A 90 0.86 2.29 -6.47
C ALA A 90 0.55 3.55 -5.67
N VAL A 91 -0.71 3.77 -5.29
CA VAL A 91 -1.12 4.89 -4.42
C VAL A 91 -0.42 4.81 -3.06
N SER A 92 -0.30 3.60 -2.49
CA SER A 92 0.44 3.41 -1.23
C SER A 92 1.94 3.74 -1.35
N LEU A 93 2.55 3.52 -2.53
CA LEU A 93 3.95 3.86 -2.80
C LEU A 93 4.16 5.37 -3.04
N VAL A 94 3.17 6.05 -3.61
CA VAL A 94 3.24 7.49 -3.91
C VAL A 94 3.02 8.36 -2.65
N GLY A 95 2.57 7.78 -1.55
CA GLY A 95 2.37 8.49 -0.28
C GLY A 95 0.90 8.82 -0.05
N GLN A 96 0.15 7.83 0.42
CA GLN A 96 -1.22 8.03 0.86
C GLN A 96 -1.21 8.70 2.24
N LEU A 97 -2.05 9.72 2.43
CA LEU A 97 -2.24 10.36 3.73
C LEU A 97 -2.71 9.34 4.78
N ALA A 98 -2.16 9.43 5.98
CA ALA A 98 -2.58 8.64 7.12
C ALA A 98 -4.05 8.90 7.49
N PRO A 99 -4.75 7.89 8.06
CA PRO A 99 -6.14 8.04 8.44
C PRO A 99 -6.31 9.11 9.55
N PRO A 100 -7.46 9.79 9.62
CA PRO A 100 -7.68 10.90 10.56
C PRO A 100 -7.43 10.53 12.03
N GLU A 101 -7.72 9.29 12.43
CA GLU A 101 -7.50 8.80 13.79
C GLU A 101 -6.01 8.79 14.15
N PHE A 102 -5.15 8.44 13.19
CA PHE A 102 -3.69 8.48 13.38
C PHE A 102 -3.17 9.92 13.42
N LEU A 103 -3.70 10.79 12.56
CA LEU A 103 -3.36 12.23 12.59
C LEU A 103 -3.77 12.86 13.93
N GLN A 104 -4.94 12.51 14.49
CA GLN A 104 -5.37 12.97 15.81
C GLN A 104 -4.45 12.48 16.94
N LYS A 105 -4.03 11.21 16.89
CA LYS A 105 -3.05 10.63 17.83
C LYS A 105 -1.72 11.40 17.79
N LEU A 106 -1.23 11.73 16.59
CA LEU A 106 -0.03 12.53 16.41
C LEU A 106 -0.21 13.96 16.97
N THR A 107 -1.29 14.65 16.60
CA THR A 107 -1.59 16.00 17.11
C THR A 107 -1.65 16.03 18.63
N TYR A 108 -2.23 15.00 19.26
CA TYR A 108 -2.26 14.88 20.73
C TYR A 108 -0.86 14.72 21.35
N LEU A 109 0.04 13.98 20.70
CA LEU A 109 1.43 13.85 21.17
C LEU A 109 2.19 15.18 21.04
N VAL A 110 1.92 15.92 19.97
CA VAL A 110 2.57 17.20 19.65
C VAL A 110 2.11 18.33 20.57
N ILE A 111 0.83 18.37 20.97
CA ILE A 111 0.30 19.45 21.83
C ILE A 111 0.70 19.32 23.32
N ARG A 112 1.19 18.15 23.73
CA ARG A 112 1.49 17.83 25.13
C ARG A 112 2.61 18.65 25.79
N PRO A 113 3.72 18.98 25.12
CA PRO A 113 4.76 19.82 25.69
C PRO A 113 4.26 21.26 25.85
N PRO A 114 4.35 21.88 27.05
CA PRO A 114 3.81 23.21 27.30
C PRO A 114 4.54 24.33 26.55
N GLN A 115 5.72 24.06 26.01
CA GLN A 115 6.51 25.02 25.24
C GLN A 115 6.01 25.19 23.80
N VAL A 116 5.17 24.28 23.31
CA VAL A 116 4.56 24.38 21.98
C VAL A 116 3.46 25.44 22.04
N LYS A 117 3.70 26.56 21.38
CA LYS A 117 2.75 27.68 21.32
C LYS A 117 1.59 27.37 20.37
N ARG A 118 1.91 26.78 19.21
CA ARG A 118 0.96 26.40 18.17
C ARG A 118 1.51 25.25 17.33
N ILE A 119 0.59 24.49 16.73
CA ILE A 119 0.89 23.47 15.74
C ILE A 119 0.48 24.06 14.39
N ASP A 120 1.41 24.19 13.46
CA ASP A 120 1.13 24.68 12.12
C ASP A 120 0.59 23.55 11.25
N THR A 121 1.37 22.48 11.13
CA THR A 121 1.06 21.36 10.24
C THR A 121 1.39 20.03 10.92
N VAL A 122 0.49 19.05 10.78
CA VAL A 122 0.75 17.63 11.11
C VAL A 122 0.36 16.82 9.89
N ARG A 123 1.35 16.16 9.29
CA ARG A 123 1.16 15.29 8.14
C ARG A 123 1.80 13.95 8.42
N ALA A 124 1.13 12.90 7.96
CA ALA A 124 1.71 11.57 7.93
C ALA A 124 1.31 10.93 6.61
N TYR A 125 2.25 10.34 5.91
CA TYR A 125 2.02 9.68 4.62
C TYR A 125 2.73 8.33 4.58
N THR A 126 2.15 7.39 3.85
CA THR A 126 2.68 6.03 3.75
C THR A 126 4.00 6.01 3.00
N PHE A 127 4.98 5.31 3.54
CA PHE A 127 6.18 4.92 2.81
C PHE A 127 6.37 3.41 3.03
N GLY A 128 6.08 2.62 1.99
CA GLY A 128 6.00 1.17 2.14
C GLY A 128 4.90 0.73 3.10
N VAL A 129 5.26 0.16 4.25
CA VAL A 129 4.31 -0.39 5.25
C VAL A 129 4.12 0.50 6.48
N LEU A 130 4.97 1.51 6.67
CA LEU A 130 5.00 2.44 7.80
C LEU A 130 4.70 3.88 7.34
N TYR A 131 4.63 4.82 8.29
CA TYR A 131 4.42 6.24 8.03
C TYR A 131 5.71 7.04 8.16
N PHE A 132 5.88 8.00 7.25
CA PHE A 132 6.72 9.16 7.47
C PHE A 132 5.84 10.25 8.05
N VAL A 133 6.32 10.90 9.12
CA VAL A 133 5.57 11.94 9.84
C VAL A 133 6.32 13.26 9.74
N GLU A 134 5.62 14.31 9.36
CA GLU A 134 6.11 15.68 9.33
C GLU A 134 5.26 16.52 10.28
N VAL A 135 5.92 17.21 11.19
CA VAL A 135 5.29 18.08 12.18
C VAL A 135 5.98 19.42 12.20
N ASP A 136 5.20 20.49 12.04
CA ASP A 136 5.67 21.86 12.13
C ASP A 136 5.07 22.49 13.38
N ILE A 137 5.93 22.89 14.33
CA ILE A 137 5.52 23.54 15.58
C ILE A 137 6.10 24.93 15.71
N GLU A 138 5.33 25.81 16.37
CA GLU A 138 5.76 27.13 16.75
C GLU A 138 6.25 27.15 18.19
N LEU A 139 7.45 27.69 18.39
CA LEU A 139 8.05 27.95 19.70
C LEU A 139 8.15 29.47 19.93
N HIS A 140 8.44 29.86 21.18
CA HIS A 140 8.65 31.26 21.51
C HIS A 140 9.93 31.80 20.86
N GLU A 141 9.90 33.03 20.31
CA GLU A 141 11.04 33.66 19.64
C GLU A 141 12.27 33.81 20.54
N ASP A 142 12.04 34.17 21.81
CA ASP A 142 13.11 34.32 22.81
C ASP A 142 13.68 32.99 23.33
N LEU A 143 13.20 31.85 22.83
CA LEU A 143 13.65 30.54 23.31
C LEU A 143 15.07 30.26 22.80
N PRO A 144 16.03 29.92 23.68
CA PRO A 144 17.39 29.57 23.24
C PRO A 144 17.37 28.40 22.25
N LEU A 145 18.16 28.49 21.17
CA LEU A 145 18.25 27.45 20.13
C LEU A 145 18.50 26.06 20.71
N LYS A 146 19.31 25.96 21.77
CA LYS A 146 19.58 24.70 22.47
C LYS A 146 18.31 24.09 23.07
N GLU A 147 17.47 24.91 23.68
CA GLU A 147 16.20 24.47 24.28
C GLU A 147 15.19 24.10 23.18
N ALA A 148 15.09 24.92 22.14
CA ALA A 148 14.27 24.64 20.96
C ALA A 148 14.65 23.28 20.33
N HIS A 149 15.94 23.07 20.07
CA HIS A 149 16.46 21.81 19.53
C HIS A 149 16.13 20.62 20.42
N THR A 150 16.29 20.76 21.74
CA THR A 150 15.99 19.70 22.71
C THR A 150 14.49 19.32 22.68
N ILE A 151 13.60 20.31 22.54
CA ILE A 151 12.15 20.08 22.41
C ILE A 151 11.85 19.33 21.11
N GLY A 152 12.40 19.78 19.99
CA GLY A 152 12.23 19.15 18.68
C GLY A 152 12.73 17.70 18.66
N GLU A 153 13.94 17.45 19.15
CA GLU A 153 14.53 16.12 19.26
C GLU A 153 13.71 15.21 20.18
N THR A 154 13.27 15.72 21.34
CA THR A 154 12.42 14.96 22.26
C THR A 154 11.09 14.58 21.63
N LEU A 155 10.49 15.49 20.85
CA LEU A 155 9.24 15.23 20.15
C LEU A 155 9.43 14.21 19.02
N GLN A 156 10.50 14.35 18.24
CA GLN A 156 10.87 13.39 17.20
C GLN A 156 11.02 11.98 17.77
N ILE A 157 11.82 11.81 18.83
CA ILE A 157 12.02 10.52 19.51
C ILE A 157 10.70 9.95 20.04
N LYS A 158 9.78 10.80 20.52
CA LYS A 158 8.45 10.34 20.99
C LYS A 158 7.58 9.82 19.84
N ILE A 159 7.62 10.48 18.69
CA ILE A 159 6.83 10.07 17.52
C ILE A 159 7.41 8.79 16.91
N GLU A 160 8.73 8.67 16.79
CA GLU A 160 9.42 7.48 16.27
C GLU A 160 9.29 6.24 17.17
N LYS A 161 8.83 6.41 18.43
CA LYS A 161 8.48 5.27 19.31
C LYS A 161 7.16 4.59 18.93
N LEU A 162 6.35 5.21 18.07
CA LEU A 162 5.12 4.58 17.59
C LEU A 162 5.49 3.46 16.59
N PRO A 163 4.95 2.23 16.76
CA PRO A 163 5.29 1.11 15.88
C PRO A 163 4.86 1.32 14.43
N GLU A 164 3.94 2.25 14.19
CA GLU A 164 3.47 2.60 12.85
C GLU A 164 4.36 3.64 12.14
N VAL A 165 5.35 4.24 12.82
CA VAL A 165 6.21 5.32 12.30
C VAL A 165 7.59 4.77 11.96
N GLU A 166 8.06 5.04 10.74
CA GLU A 166 9.44 4.74 10.33
C GLU A 166 10.38 5.89 10.66
N ARG A 167 9.94 7.12 10.35
CA ARG A 167 10.72 8.34 10.57
C ARG A 167 9.81 9.51 10.88
N ALA A 168 10.28 10.41 11.74
CA ALA A 168 9.62 11.68 12.00
C ALA A 168 10.55 12.86 11.70
N PHE A 169 9.99 13.92 11.12
CA PHE A 169 10.63 15.19 10.89
C PHE A 169 9.87 16.26 11.68
N VAL A 170 10.59 16.96 12.55
CA VAL A 170 10.02 18.03 13.38
C VAL A 170 10.66 19.33 12.97
N HIS A 171 9.90 20.21 12.33
CA HIS A 171 10.32 21.56 12.02
C HIS A 171 9.94 22.50 13.16
N LEU A 172 10.86 23.41 13.50
CA LEU A 172 10.68 24.40 14.56
C LEU A 172 10.62 25.78 13.92
N GLY A 173 9.45 26.40 13.96
CA GLY A 173 9.22 27.77 13.51
C GLY A 173 9.03 28.73 14.69
N PHE A 174 9.16 30.01 14.41
CA PHE A 174 8.83 31.10 15.34
C PHE A 174 7.64 31.94 14.86
N GLU A 175 7.20 31.76 13.61
CA GLU A 175 6.06 32.41 12.97
C GLU A 175 5.21 31.38 12.21
N CYS A 176 3.92 31.67 11.92
CA CYS A 176 3.11 30.83 11.03
C CYS A 176 2.65 31.51 9.74
N GLU A 177 2.93 32.80 9.54
CA GLU A 177 2.71 33.45 8.25
C GLU A 177 3.92 33.23 7.33
N HIS A 178 4.10 32.00 6.86
CA HIS A 178 5.14 31.71 5.88
C HIS A 178 4.67 32.10 4.47
N LYS A 179 5.43 32.99 3.81
CA LYS A 179 5.53 32.93 2.34
C LYS A 179 6.24 31.61 2.01
N PRO A 180 5.84 30.85 0.97
CA PRO A 180 6.50 29.59 0.64
C PRO A 180 8.01 29.80 0.41
N GLU A 181 8.82 29.37 1.37
CA GLU A 181 10.26 29.61 1.43
C GLU A 181 11.00 28.71 0.43
N HIS A 182 10.45 27.52 0.25
CA HIS A 182 10.89 26.58 -0.77
C HIS A 182 10.08 26.80 -2.05
N SER A 183 10.81 26.96 -3.16
CA SER A 183 10.22 27.00 -4.48
C SER A 183 9.53 25.67 -4.76
N VAL A 184 8.19 25.64 -4.65
CA VAL A 184 7.41 24.50 -5.14
C VAL A 184 7.59 24.48 -6.66
N LEU A 185 8.42 23.56 -7.15
CA LEU A 185 8.54 23.28 -8.57
C LEU A 185 7.18 22.79 -9.07
N LYS A 186 6.37 23.71 -9.61
CA LYS A 186 5.08 23.39 -10.23
C LYS A 186 5.23 22.51 -11.48
N LYS A 187 6.45 22.39 -12.01
CA LYS A 187 6.85 21.51 -13.10
C LYS A 187 8.24 20.95 -12.81
N LEU A 188 8.43 19.67 -13.12
CA LEU A 188 9.77 19.07 -13.16
C LEU A 188 10.67 19.90 -14.07
N PRO A 189 11.93 20.15 -13.70
CA PRO A 189 12.88 20.79 -14.59
C PRO A 189 12.97 19.95 -15.85
N SER A 190 12.71 20.56 -17.00
CA SER A 190 12.93 19.92 -18.30
C SER A 190 14.45 19.82 -18.54
N SER A 191 15.08 18.83 -17.90
CA SER A 191 16.46 18.46 -18.16
C SER A 191 16.51 17.00 -18.63
N GLN A 192 16.62 16.88 -19.96
CA GLN A 192 17.25 15.81 -20.73
C GLN A 192 16.58 14.43 -20.76
N LEU A 193 15.53 14.34 -21.57
CA LEU A 193 15.35 13.20 -22.48
C LEU A 193 16.26 13.39 -23.69
#